data_AF-A0A292PK44-F1
#
_entry.id   AF-A0A292PK44-F1
#
_cell.length_a   1.000
_cell.length_b   1.000
_cell.length_c   1.000
_cell.angle_alpha   90.00
_cell.angle_beta   90.00
_cell.angle_gamma   90.00
#
_symmetry.space_group_name_H-M   'P 1'
#
loop_
_entity.id
_entity.type
_entity.pdbx_description
1 polymer ?
#
loop_
_entity_poly.entity_id
_entity_poly.type
_entity_poly.pdbx_seq_one_letter_code
_entity_poly.pdbx_strand_id
1 'polypeptide(L)' 'MKRRALEGHEKVLGPDHPKTIASLHNLANVLQFQGKYIESETMHRRALEGRKK' A
#
# COMPACT_ATOMS: atom_id res chain seq x y z
N MET A 1 -11.77 4.78 -2.73
CA MET A 1 -11.45 3.96 -3.92
C MET A 1 -10.13 3.20 -3.81
N LYS A 2 -9.01 3.83 -3.41
CA LYS A 2 -7.69 3.16 -3.36
C LYS A 2 -7.61 1.88 -2.49
N ARG A 3 -8.35 1.80 -1.37
CA ARG A 3 -8.41 0.59 -0.52
C ARG A 3 -9.00 -0.64 -1.24
N ARG A 4 -10.07 -0.46 -2.04
CA ARG A 4 -10.68 -1.55 -2.83
C ARG A 4 -9.76 -2.03 -3.95
N ALA A 5 -9.05 -1.11 -4.61
CA ALA A 5 -8.08 -1.48 -5.64
C ALA A 5 -6.90 -2.26 -5.06
N LEU A 6 -6.44 -1.87 -3.86
CA LEU A 6 -5.40 -2.61 -3.14
C LEU A 6 -5.85 -4.03 -2.81
N GLU A 7 -7.03 -4.20 -2.22
CA GLU A 7 -7.58 -5.51 -1.85
C GLU A 7 -7.76 -6.43 -3.06
N GLY A 8 -8.21 -5.88 -4.19
CA GLY A 8 -8.27 -6.60 -5.48
C GLY A 8 -6.89 -7.01 -6.00
N HIS A 9 -5.90 -6.12 -5.93
CA HIS A 9 -4.52 -6.43 -6.34
C HIS A 9 -3.88 -7.47 -5.41
N GLU A 10 -4.07 -7.39 -4.09
CA GLU A 10 -3.58 -8.39 -3.15
C GLU A 10 -4.15 -9.78 -3.43
N LYS A 11 -5.45 -9.85 -3.74
CA LYS A 11 -6.12 -11.12 -4.01
C LYS A 11 -5.75 -11.74 -5.37
N VAL A 12 -5.54 -10.91 -6.40
CA VAL A 12 -5.30 -11.39 -7.78
C VAL A 12 -3.81 -11.56 -8.08
N LEU A 13 -2.99 -10.62 -7.61
CA LEU A 13 -1.57 -10.51 -7.97
C LEU A 13 -0.64 -10.91 -6.81
N GLY A 14 -1.17 -10.94 -5.58
CA GLY A 14 -0.39 -11.18 -4.38
C GLY A 14 0.16 -9.89 -3.74
N PRO A 15 0.59 -9.98 -2.47
CA PRO A 15 1.10 -8.84 -1.70
C PRO A 15 2.41 -8.27 -2.25
N ASP A 16 3.25 -9.13 -2.83
CA ASP A 16 4.60 -8.77 -3.30
C ASP A 16 4.62 -8.25 -4.75
N HIS A 17 3.47 -8.26 -5.44
CA HIS A 17 3.42 -7.83 -6.83
C HIS A 17 3.64 -6.30 -6.96
N PRO A 18 4.42 -5.83 -7.96
CA PRO A 18 4.74 -4.40 -8.11
C PRO A 18 3.52 -3.46 -8.13
N LYS A 19 2.41 -3.87 -8.75
CA LYS A 19 1.15 -3.09 -8.77
C LYS A 19 0.48 -3.00 -7.38
N THR A 20 0.60 -4.04 -6.57
CA THR A 20 0.11 -4.07 -5.19
C THR A 20 0.93 -3.14 -4.32
N ILE A 21 2.26 -3.21 -4.43
CA ILE A 21 3.21 -2.33 -3.73
C ILE A 21 2.99 -0.86 -4.12
N ALA A 22 2.81 -0.56 -5.41
CA ALA A 22 2.49 0.79 -5.87
C ALA A 22 1.15 1.29 -5.32
N SER A 23 0.16 0.41 -5.16
CA SER A 23 -1.13 0.74 -4.56
C SER A 23 -1.01 1.04 -3.06
N LEU A 24 -0.19 0.30 -2.32
CA LEU A 24 0.14 0.56 -0.91
C LEU A 24 0.79 1.93 -0.73
N HIS A 25 1.81 2.23 -1.55
CA HIS A 25 2.51 3.52 -1.50
C HIS A 25 1.56 4.70 -1.78
N ASN A 26 0.68 4.54 -2.78
CA ASN A 26 -0.34 5.52 -3.12
C ASN A 26 -1.39 5.73 -2.04
N LEU A 27 -1.66 4.72 -1.22
CA LEU A 27 -2.56 4.81 -0.08
C LEU A 27 -1.86 5.49 1.10
N ALA A 28 -0.59 5.16 1.35
CA ALA A 28 0.24 5.80 2.36
C ALA A 28 0.31 7.32 2.16
N ASN A 29 0.65 7.79 0.96
CA ASN A 29 0.70 9.22 0.65
C ASN A 29 -0.63 9.93 0.92
N VAL A 30 -1.76 9.29 0.55
CA VAL A 30 -3.09 9.87 0.80
C VAL A 30 -3.39 9.97 2.30
N LEU A 31 -2.96 8.99 3.10
CA LEU A 31 -3.10 9.01 4.55
C LEU A 31 -2.22 10.10 5.17
N GLN A 32 -0.99 10.28 4.67
CA GLN A 32 -0.12 11.37 5.09
C GLN A 32 -0.75 12.74 4.84
N PHE A 33 -1.32 12.98 3.65
CA PHE A 33 -2.04 14.23 3.35
C PHE A 33 -3.29 14.45 4.21
N GLN A 34 -3.86 13.39 4.77
CA GLN A 34 -4.97 13.47 5.73
C GLN A 34 -4.51 13.65 7.18
N GLY A 35 -3.20 13.78 7.44
CA GLY A 35 -2.62 13.86 8.78
C GLY A 35 -2.60 12.52 9.53
N LYS A 36 -2.89 11.40 8.85
CA LYS A 36 -2.94 10.05 9.41
C LYS A 36 -1.58 9.37 9.31
N TYR A 37 -0.61 9.94 10.02
CA TYR A 37 0.79 9.53 9.90
C TYR A 37 1.05 8.08 10.32
N ILE A 38 0.39 7.58 11.37
CA ILE A 38 0.54 6.19 11.84
C ILE A 38 0.03 5.18 10.78
N GLU A 39 -1.16 5.42 10.22
CA GLU A 39 -1.70 4.57 9.15
C GLU A 39 -0.81 4.64 7.90
N SER A 40 -0.30 5.83 7.57
CA SER A 40 0.64 6.04 6.46
C SER A 40 1.94 5.25 6.63
N GLU A 41 2.56 5.33 7.81
CA GLU A 41 3.80 4.62 8.11
C GLU A 41 3.62 3.10 7.98
N THR A 42 2.50 2.59 8.50
CA THR A 42 2.15 1.16 8.40
C THR A 42 2.07 0.72 6.93
N MET A 43 1.42 1.51 6.08
CA MET A 43 1.31 1.21 4.64
C MET A 43 2.65 1.30 3.91
N HIS A 44 3.51 2.27 4.26
CA HIS A 44 4.87 2.36 3.72
C HIS A 44 5.75 1.18 4.15
N ARG A 45 5.67 0.75 5.41
CA ARG A 45 6.44 -0.39 5.91
C ARG A 45 6.07 -1.68 5.17
N ARG A 46 4.78 -1.94 5.00
CA ARG A 46 4.28 -3.08 4.22
C ARG A 46 4.74 -3.04 2.76
N ALA A 47 4.72 -1.84 2.14
CA ALA A 47 5.23 -1.66 0.77
C ALA A 47 6.75 -1.91 0.67
N LEU A 48 7.53 -1.55 1.70
CA LEU A 48 8.97 -1.80 1.76
C LEU A 48 9.29 -3.28 1.95
N GLU A 49 8.52 -3.99 2.76
CA GLU A 49 8.66 -5.44 2.95
C GLU A 49 8.42 -6.20 1.64
N GLY A 50 7.36 -5.86 0.90
CA GLY A 50 7.10 -6.47 -0.42
C GLY A 50 8.16 -6.14 -1.48
N ARG A 51 8.92 -5.05 -1.32
CA ARG A 51 10.01 -4.66 -2.23
C ARG A 51 11.35 -5.35 -1.94
N LYS A 52 11.51 -5.94 -0.75
CA LYS A 52 12.76 -6.56 -0.30
C LYS A 52 12.83 -8.08 -0.56
N LYS A 53 11.75 -8.67 -1.05
CA LYS A 53 11.69 -10.03 -1.58
C LYS A 53 11.94 -10.04 -3.08
#